data_AF-A0A4Q8K4N2-F1
#
_entry.id   AF-A0A4Q8K4N2-F1
#
_cell.length_a   1.000
_cell.length_b   1.000
_cell.length_c   1.000
_cell.angle_alpha   90.00
_cell.angle_beta   90.00
_cell.angle_gamma   90.00
#
_symmetry.space_group_name_H-M   'P 1'
#
loop_
_entity.id
_entity.type
_entity.pdbx_description
1 polymer ?
#
loop_
_entity_poly.entity_id
_entity_poly.type
_entity_poly.pdbx_seq_one_letter_code
_entity_poly.pdbx_strand_id
1 'polypeptide(L)'
;MRTQIFAAILGLAMLSILSYASGIEESALREDVSELLKEISEVPQPQERECKWFWGTCNHDGDCCKHLSCKRKWPNICLWDGTFTK
;
A
#
# COMPACT_ATOMS: atom_id res chain seq x y z
N MET A 1 22.62 -11.51 -17.75
CA MET A 1 21.65 -11.30 -16.66
C MET A 1 21.25 -9.83 -16.49
N ARG A 2 22.20 -8.87 -16.41
CA ARG A 2 21.90 -7.44 -16.24
C ARG A 2 20.98 -6.83 -17.31
N THR A 3 21.24 -7.08 -18.59
CA THR A 3 20.45 -6.54 -19.72
C THR A 3 19.01 -7.06 -19.80
N GLN A 4 18.80 -8.32 -19.42
CA GLN A 4 17.46 -8.95 -19.36
C GLN A 4 16.58 -8.27 -18.31
N ILE A 5 17.17 -7.91 -17.16
CA ILE A 5 16.49 -7.21 -16.07
C ILE A 5 16.12 -5.80 -16.51
N PHE A 6 17.01 -5.08 -17.20
CA PHE A 6 16.71 -3.75 -17.73
C PHE A 6 15.59 -3.79 -18.78
N ALA A 7 15.57 -4.79 -19.66
CA ALA A 7 14.49 -4.96 -20.62
C ALA A 7 13.13 -5.24 -19.95
N ALA A 8 13.12 -6.06 -18.88
CA ALA A 8 11.91 -6.34 -18.12
C ALA A 8 11.36 -5.11 -17.39
N ILE A 9 12.24 -4.30 -16.78
CA ILE A 9 11.86 -3.06 -16.09
C ILE A 9 11.31 -2.03 -17.08
N LEU A 10 11.96 -1.87 -18.24
CA LEU A 10 11.51 -0.94 -19.28
C LEU A 10 10.15 -1.37 -19.86
N GLY A 11 9.95 -2.68 -20.06
CA GLY A 11 8.67 -3.24 -20.49
C GLY A 11 7.54 -2.98 -19.49
N LEU A 12 7.79 -3.19 -18.21
CA LEU A 12 6.80 -2.90 -17.14
C LEU A 12 6.44 -1.41 -17.06
N ALA A 13 7.42 -0.52 -17.20
CA ALA A 13 7.20 0.92 -17.18
C ALA A 13 6.31 1.38 -18.35
N MET A 14 6.54 0.84 -19.55
CA MET A 14 5.74 1.17 -20.74
C MET A 14 4.32 0.61 -20.64
N LEU A 15 4.15 -0.61 -20.11
CA LEU A 15 2.82 -1.20 -19.85
C LEU A 15 2.02 -0.32 -18.87
N SER A 16 2.66 0.15 -17.80
CA SER A 16 2.02 1.02 -16.82
C SER A 16 1.50 2.30 -17.48
N ILE A 17 2.33 2.98 -18.26
CA ILE A 17 1.96 4.23 -18.95
C ILE A 17 0.81 4.03 -19.95
N LEU A 18 0.82 2.93 -20.69
CA LEU A 18 -0.26 2.61 -21.64
C LEU A 18 -1.56 2.27 -20.92
N SER A 19 -1.51 1.52 -19.81
CA SER A 19 -2.68 1.19 -18.99
C SER A 19 -3.34 2.41 -18.34
N TYR A 20 -2.61 3.49 -18.07
CA TYR A 20 -3.21 4.75 -17.59
C TYR A 20 -3.99 5.50 -18.69
N ALA A 21 -3.66 5.28 -19.97
CA ALA A 21 -4.39 5.87 -21.09
C ALA A 21 -5.56 4.96 -21.58
N SER A 22 -5.39 3.65 -21.51
CA SER A 22 -6.38 2.65 -21.92
C SER A 22 -7.16 2.11 -20.72
N GLY A 23 -7.92 2.98 -20.05
CA GLY A 23 -8.91 2.57 -19.06
C GLY A 23 -10.16 1.87 -19.65
N ILE A 24 -10.12 1.41 -20.91
CA ILE A 24 -11.26 0.85 -21.63
C ILE A 24 -10.75 -0.26 -22.57
N GLU A 25 -11.37 -1.44 -22.45
CA GLU A 25 -11.20 -2.68 -23.23
C GLU A 25 -10.05 -3.65 -22.89
N GLU A 26 -10.28 -4.49 -21.88
CA GLU A 26 -9.88 -5.91 -21.96
C GLU A 26 -10.93 -6.77 -21.23
N SER A 27 -12.06 -7.01 -21.91
CA SER A 27 -13.21 -7.75 -21.38
C SER A 27 -13.04 -9.28 -21.46
N ALA A 28 -12.03 -9.78 -22.16
CA ALA A 28 -11.85 -11.22 -22.37
C ALA A 28 -10.94 -11.91 -21.33
N LEU A 29 -9.95 -11.21 -20.76
CA LEU A 29 -9.00 -11.79 -19.79
C LEU A 29 -9.51 -11.74 -18.35
N ARG A 30 -10.55 -10.93 -18.10
CA ARG A 30 -11.03 -10.57 -16.76
C ARG A 30 -11.95 -11.63 -16.15
N GLU A 31 -12.62 -12.43 -16.96
CA GLU A 31 -13.58 -13.44 -16.48
C GLU A 31 -12.85 -14.59 -15.75
N ASP A 32 -11.78 -15.15 -16.35
CA ASP A 32 -10.98 -16.23 -15.73
C ASP A 32 -10.25 -15.77 -14.46
N VAL A 33 -9.74 -14.54 -14.46
CA VAL A 33 -9.03 -13.97 -13.29
C VAL A 33 -10.02 -13.60 -12.17
N SER A 34 -11.23 -13.20 -12.53
CA SER A 34 -12.29 -12.89 -11.57
C SER A 34 -12.77 -14.14 -10.84
N GLU A 35 -12.86 -15.30 -11.51
CA GLU A 35 -13.24 -16.56 -10.87
C GLU A 35 -12.19 -17.02 -9.84
N LEU A 36 -10.90 -16.96 -10.20
CA LEU A 36 -9.79 -17.27 -9.29
C LEU A 36 -9.67 -16.27 -8.12
N LEU A 37 -9.94 -14.98 -8.35
CA LEU A 37 -9.96 -13.97 -7.29
C LEU A 37 -11.13 -14.14 -6.34
N LYS A 38 -12.28 -14.64 -6.82
CA LYS A 38 -13.46 -14.88 -6.00
C LYS A 38 -13.25 -16.02 -5.01
N GLU A 39 -12.51 -17.04 -5.42
CA GLU A 39 -12.10 -18.16 -4.55
C GLU A 39 -11.13 -17.73 -3.44
N ILE A 40 -10.28 -16.72 -3.69
CA ILE A 40 -9.33 -16.16 -2.70
C ILE A 40 -10.00 -15.09 -1.82
N SER A 41 -11.08 -14.46 -2.31
CA SER A 41 -11.77 -13.34 -1.65
C SER A 41 -12.64 -13.73 -0.44
N GLU A 42 -12.83 -15.01 -0.13
CA GLU A 42 -13.49 -15.41 1.11
C GLU A 42 -12.65 -15.11 2.37
N VAL A 43 -11.40 -14.69 2.21
CA VAL A 43 -10.57 -14.13 3.28
C VAL A 43 -10.83 -12.61 3.34
N PRO A 44 -11.36 -12.06 4.46
CA PRO A 44 -11.52 -10.62 4.61
C PRO A 44 -10.16 -9.95 4.42
N GLN A 45 -10.00 -9.17 3.35
CA GLN A 45 -8.80 -8.34 3.17
C GLN A 45 -8.65 -7.49 4.44
N PRO A 46 -7.54 -7.62 5.20
CA PRO A 46 -7.28 -6.69 6.26
C PRO A 46 -7.11 -5.34 5.58
N GLN A 47 -8.04 -4.43 5.85
CA GLN A 47 -7.97 -3.05 5.42
C GLN A 47 -6.62 -2.52 5.92
N GLU A 48 -5.61 -2.42 5.04
CA GLU A 48 -4.31 -1.86 5.40
C GLU A 48 -4.56 -0.41 5.81
N ARG A 49 -4.70 -0.19 7.12
CA ARG A 49 -4.82 1.16 7.64
C ARG A 49 -3.46 1.80 7.52
N GLU A 50 -3.33 2.77 6.63
CA GLU A 50 -2.11 3.56 6.51
C GLU A 50 -1.76 4.16 7.88
N CYS A 51 -0.50 3.97 8.30
CA CYS A 51 -0.01 4.56 9.53
C CYS A 51 0.06 6.08 9.40
N LYS A 52 -0.06 6.77 10.53
CA LYS A 52 -0.10 8.22 10.65
C LYS A 52 1.26 8.75 11.05
N TRP A 53 1.69 9.77 10.34
CA TRP A 53 2.98 10.43 10.54
C TRP A 53 2.94 11.42 11.70
N PHE A 54 4.06 12.11 11.95
CA PHE A 54 4.20 13.11 13.01
C PHE A 54 3.06 14.15 12.93
N TRP A 55 2.42 14.45 14.07
CA TRP A 55 1.22 15.30 14.21
C TRP A 55 -0.09 14.73 13.63
N GLY A 56 -0.09 13.51 13.09
CA GLY A 56 -1.32 12.83 12.72
C GLY A 56 -2.17 12.46 13.93
N THR A 57 -3.48 12.70 13.87
CA THR A 57 -4.43 12.34 14.94
C THR A 57 -4.50 10.84 15.14
N CYS A 58 -4.36 10.32 16.34
CA CYS A 58 -4.33 8.89 16.65
C CYS A 58 -5.33 8.51 17.75
N ASN A 59 -5.76 7.25 17.77
CA ASN A 59 -6.54 6.66 18.86
C ASN A 59 -5.70 5.67 19.67
N HIS A 60 -4.81 4.93 19.00
CA HIS A 60 -3.91 3.96 19.62
C HIS A 60 -2.51 4.02 19.00
N ASP A 61 -1.51 3.45 19.67
CA ASP A 61 -0.12 3.53 19.23
C ASP A 61 0.11 2.87 17.85
N GLY A 62 -0.67 1.84 17.51
CA GLY A 62 -0.63 1.20 16.19
C GLY A 62 -1.19 2.07 15.05
N ASP A 63 -1.76 3.24 15.35
CA ASP A 63 -2.13 4.19 14.30
C ASP A 63 -0.90 4.95 13.81
N CYS A 64 0.15 5.06 14.62
CA CYS A 64 1.32 5.87 14.31
C CYS A 64 2.37 5.04 13.57
N CYS A 65 3.10 5.67 12.65
CA CYS A 65 4.18 4.99 11.93
C CYS A 65 5.33 4.61 12.88
N LYS A 66 6.23 3.76 12.39
CA LYS A 66 7.43 3.35 13.13
C LYS A 66 8.16 4.59 13.65
N HIS A 67 8.67 4.50 14.87
CA HIS A 67 9.29 5.61 15.58
C HIS A 67 8.30 6.74 15.89
N LEU A 68 7.05 6.42 16.22
CA LEU A 68 6.06 7.35 16.73
C LEU A 68 5.15 6.60 17.71
N SER A 69 4.60 7.31 18.67
CA SER A 69 3.58 6.79 19.59
C SER A 69 2.46 7.80 19.76
N CYS A 70 1.27 7.29 20.05
CA CYS A 70 0.08 8.09 20.20
C CYS A 70 0.06 8.74 21.58
N LYS A 71 0.15 10.06 21.65
CA LYS A 71 0.00 10.77 22.93
C LYS A 71 -1.46 10.83 23.33
N ARG A 72 -1.90 9.97 24.25
CA ARG A 72 -3.29 9.94 24.78
C ARG A 72 -3.74 11.20 25.52
N LYS A 73 -2.84 12.15 25.77
CA LYS A 73 -3.21 13.47 26.29
C LYS A 73 -3.62 14.32 25.08
N TRP A 74 -4.76 15.00 25.19
CA TRP A 74 -5.23 15.93 24.16
C TRP A 74 -4.06 16.80 23.67
N PRO A 75 -3.77 16.83 22.35
CA PRO A 75 -4.69 16.57 21.23
C PRO A 75 -4.69 15.15 20.59
N ASN A 76 -4.19 14.09 21.24
CA ASN A 76 -4.22 12.73 20.67
C ASN A 76 -3.52 12.63 19.30
N ILE A 77 -2.23 12.93 19.30
CA ILE A 77 -1.41 12.98 18.08
C ILE A 77 -0.20 12.04 18.17
N CYS A 78 0.23 11.56 17.00
CA CYS A 78 1.46 10.82 16.83
C CYS A 78 2.66 11.74 17.07
N LEU A 79 3.40 11.48 18.14
CA LEU A 79 4.64 12.17 18.45
C LEU A 79 5.77 11.18 18.55
N TRP A 80 6.97 11.72 18.57
CA TRP A 80 8.18 10.95 18.69
C TRP A 80 8.23 10.20 20.05
N ASP A 81 8.41 8.87 20.01
CA ASP A 81 8.58 7.94 21.14
C ASP A 81 10.02 7.82 21.70
N GLY A 82 11.05 8.26 20.98
CA GLY A 82 12.45 8.26 21.45
C GLY A 82 13.30 7.04 21.09
N THR A 83 12.79 6.07 20.33
CA THR A 83 13.54 4.89 19.83
C THR A 83 14.69 5.14 18.82
N PHE A 84 15.07 6.39 18.49
CA PHE A 84 16.28 6.77 17.73
C PHE A 84 17.49 6.91 18.66
N THR A 85 17.41 6.30 19.85
CA THR A 85 18.51 6.29 20.80
C THR A 85 19.33 5.03 20.54
N LYS A 86 20.42 5.23 19.78
CA LYS A 86 21.64 4.42 19.56
C LYS A 86 21.63 2.92 19.86
#